data_AF-A0A378WRA4-F1
#
_entry.id   AF-A0A378WRA4-F1
#
_cell.length_a   1.000
_cell.length_b   1.000
_cell.length_c   1.000
_cell.angle_alpha   90.00
_cell.angle_beta   90.00
_cell.angle_gamma   90.00
#
_symmetry.space_group_name_H-M   'P 1'
#
loop_
_entity.id
_entity.type
_entity.pdbx_description
1 polymer ?
#
loop_
_entity_poly.entity_id
_entity_poly.type
_entity_poly.pdbx_seq_one_letter_code
_entity_poly.pdbx_strand_id
1 'polypeptide(L)'
;MTGPAAHGYPELRTELLELPVPAPPPLEPETVAHDTVSLEDLVAAEALSVYEAPPTVGVGNGETPMLTAKDVRLGRAASRTGNGAVAGAVVVRAGDVAVVMGSEPAVHVCPDDGVLLGAGINLLRGKASVVDPDFLAAVLQAAIEDGPVDLYRLRVPRVPPAEQRRIGAAFRQLWELEVAWQRRRTAIEQLVRTGVRGLASGGLRPATVDE
;
A
#
# COMPACT_ATOMS: atom_id res chain seq x y z
N MET A 1 34.81 -27.44 5.21
CA MET A 1 33.77 -27.06 4.24
C MET A 1 32.87 -26.01 4.88
N THR A 2 33.21 -24.74 4.70
CA THR A 2 32.45 -23.60 5.25
C THR A 2 31.21 -23.41 4.37
N GLY A 3 30.01 -23.58 4.93
CA GLY A 3 28.78 -23.52 4.15
C GLY A 3 28.52 -22.13 3.54
N PRO A 4 27.84 -22.05 2.38
CA PRO A 4 27.55 -20.80 1.67
C PRO A 4 26.78 -19.76 2.50
N ALA A 5 26.10 -20.18 3.58
CA ALA A 5 25.36 -19.29 4.48
C ALA A 5 26.24 -18.35 5.32
N ALA A 6 27.49 -18.71 5.63
CA ALA A 6 28.34 -17.91 6.51
C ALA A 6 28.86 -16.63 5.85
N HIS A 7 29.01 -16.62 4.52
CA HIS A 7 29.61 -15.51 3.79
C HIS A 7 28.70 -14.30 3.66
N GLY A 8 27.37 -14.44 3.82
CA GLY A 8 26.42 -13.33 3.65
C GLY A 8 26.10 -12.55 4.94
N TYR A 9 26.65 -12.96 6.09
CA TYR A 9 26.33 -12.30 7.36
C TYR A 9 26.87 -10.85 7.45
N PRO A 10 28.13 -10.56 7.06
CA PRO A 10 28.66 -9.19 7.09
C PRO A 10 27.85 -8.23 6.21
N GLU A 11 27.44 -8.66 5.02
CA GLU A 11 26.63 -7.87 4.08
C GLU A 11 25.26 -7.58 4.66
N LEU A 12 24.54 -8.61 5.13
CA LEU A 12 23.24 -8.45 5.79
C LEU A 12 23.31 -7.51 7.02
N ARG A 13 24.43 -7.55 7.75
CA ARG A 13 24.66 -6.66 8.90
C ARG A 13 24.84 -5.21 8.44
N THR A 14 25.65 -4.99 7.42
CA THR A 14 25.86 -3.65 6.84
C THR A 14 24.57 -3.09 6.28
N GLU A 15 23.84 -3.87 5.46
CA GLU A 15 22.54 -3.49 4.91
C GLU A 15 21.54 -3.10 6.01
N LEU A 16 21.42 -3.89 7.08
CA LEU A 16 20.52 -3.57 8.19
C LEU A 16 20.89 -2.25 8.90
N LEU A 17 22.19 -1.98 9.06
CA LEU A 17 22.67 -0.76 9.72
C LEU A 17 22.50 0.47 8.84
N GLU A 18 22.56 0.32 7.52
CA GLU A 18 22.34 1.39 6.53
C GLU A 18 20.85 1.67 6.30
N LEU A 19 19.95 0.74 6.63
CA LEU A 19 18.51 0.96 6.50
C LEU A 19 18.06 2.15 7.38
N PRO A 20 17.49 3.22 6.79
CA PRO A 20 17.01 4.36 7.54
C PRO A 20 15.82 3.96 8.43
N VAL A 21 15.68 4.64 9.56
CA VAL A 21 14.50 4.55 10.42
C VAL A 21 13.64 5.79 10.16
N PRO A 22 12.54 5.68 9.42
CA PRO A 22 11.67 6.82 9.21
C PRO A 22 11.07 7.29 10.54
N ALA A 23 10.99 8.61 10.71
CA ALA A 23 10.32 9.21 11.84
C ALA A 23 8.81 9.31 11.56
N PRO A 24 7.94 9.12 12.57
CA PRO A 24 6.52 9.39 12.40
C PRO A 24 6.27 10.89 12.11
N PRO A 25 5.24 11.23 11.31
CA PRO A 25 4.86 12.62 11.10
C PRO A 25 4.44 13.27 12.42
N PRO A 26 4.73 14.58 12.63
CA PRO A 26 4.21 15.31 13.77
C PRO A 26 2.69 15.53 13.60
N LEU A 27 1.90 14.92 14.47
CA LEU A 27 0.44 15.04 14.51
C LEU A 27 0.00 15.71 15.80
N GLU A 28 -0.95 16.63 15.70
CA GLU A 28 -1.56 17.32 16.84
C GLU A 28 -3.05 16.97 16.92
N PRO A 29 -3.65 16.92 18.12
CA PRO A 29 -5.08 16.71 18.25
C PRO A 29 -5.87 17.85 17.58
N GLU A 30 -6.77 17.50 16.67
CA GLU A 30 -7.75 18.42 16.11
C GLU A 30 -9.01 18.38 16.98
N THR A 31 -9.53 19.55 17.34
CA THR A 31 -10.72 19.66 18.20
C THR A 31 -11.96 20.10 17.43
N VAL A 32 -11.78 20.58 16.20
CA VAL A 32 -12.87 21.00 15.32
C VAL A 32 -13.36 19.80 14.50
N ALA A 33 -14.62 19.41 14.70
CA ALA A 33 -15.25 18.44 13.84
C ALA A 33 -15.52 19.04 12.45
N HIS A 34 -15.28 18.26 11.40
CA HIS A 34 -15.65 18.62 10.03
C HIS A 34 -17.04 18.08 9.70
N ASP A 35 -17.84 18.88 8.99
CA ASP A 35 -19.03 18.38 8.31
C ASP A 35 -18.64 17.28 7.32
N THR A 36 -19.56 16.37 6.99
CA THR A 36 -19.28 15.27 6.05
C THR A 36 -20.16 15.34 4.81
N VAL A 37 -19.71 14.68 3.74
CA VAL A 37 -20.45 14.42 2.50
C VAL A 37 -20.40 12.93 2.22
N SER A 38 -21.47 12.34 1.67
CA SER A 38 -21.39 10.92 1.30
C SER A 38 -20.54 10.73 0.03
N LEU A 39 -19.96 9.54 -0.11
CA LEU A 39 -19.22 9.18 -1.32
C LEU A 39 -20.15 9.18 -2.54
N GLU A 40 -21.39 8.72 -2.40
CA GLU A 40 -22.42 8.80 -3.45
C GLU A 40 -22.69 10.25 -3.91
N ASP A 41 -22.68 11.24 -3.00
CA ASP A 41 -22.85 12.65 -3.36
C ASP A 41 -21.64 13.17 -4.16
N LEU A 42 -20.43 12.74 -3.81
CA LEU A 42 -19.22 13.06 -4.58
C LEU A 42 -19.26 12.43 -5.98
N VAL A 43 -19.82 11.23 -6.11
CA VAL A 43 -20.05 10.59 -7.41
C VAL A 43 -21.12 11.33 -8.21
N ALA A 44 -22.24 11.69 -7.59
CA ALA A 44 -23.32 12.44 -8.22
C ALA A 44 -22.88 13.83 -8.69
N ALA A 45 -21.96 14.47 -7.96
CA ALA A 45 -21.34 15.74 -8.33
C ALA A 45 -20.18 15.59 -9.34
N GLU A 46 -19.92 14.38 -9.83
CA GLU A 46 -18.80 14.02 -10.71
C GLU A 46 -17.42 14.41 -10.12
N ALA A 47 -17.31 14.59 -8.80
CA ALA A 47 -16.03 14.83 -8.12
C ALA A 47 -15.23 13.54 -7.97
N LEU A 48 -15.92 12.40 -7.97
CA LEU A 48 -15.39 11.06 -7.85
C LEU A 48 -16.06 10.14 -8.90
N SER A 49 -15.34 9.13 -9.36
CA SER A 49 -15.90 8.04 -10.16
C SER A 49 -15.47 6.70 -9.58
N VAL A 50 -16.37 5.72 -9.60
CA VAL A 50 -16.08 4.35 -9.16
C VAL A 50 -16.08 3.45 -10.40
N TYR A 51 -15.02 2.66 -10.55
CA TYR A 51 -14.88 1.70 -11.63
C TYR A 51 -14.67 0.29 -11.06
N GLU A 52 -15.19 -0.70 -11.79
CA GLU A 52 -14.92 -2.10 -11.56
C GLU A 52 -14.50 -2.73 -12.89
N ALA A 53 -13.60 -3.70 -12.84
CA ALA A 53 -13.21 -4.47 -14.02
C ALA A 53 -14.01 -5.78 -14.11
N PRO A 54 -14.37 -6.23 -15.33
CA PRO A 54 -15.10 -7.47 -15.50
C PRO A 54 -14.22 -8.68 -15.11
N PRO A 55 -14.82 -9.79 -14.62
CA PRO A 55 -14.09 -11.03 -14.29
C PRO A 55 -13.23 -11.59 -15.42
N THR A 56 -13.58 -11.29 -16.67
CA THR A 56 -12.90 -11.74 -17.88
C THR A 56 -11.58 -11.00 -18.18
N VAL A 57 -11.28 -9.88 -17.50
CA VAL A 57 -10.07 -9.08 -17.77
C VAL A 57 -8.78 -9.88 -17.53
N GLY A 58 -8.80 -10.83 -16.58
CA GLY A 58 -7.67 -11.70 -16.26
C GLY A 58 -7.70 -13.06 -16.99
N VAL A 59 -8.63 -13.27 -17.93
CA VAL A 59 -8.79 -14.55 -18.63
C VAL A 59 -8.14 -14.47 -20.02
N GLY A 60 -7.31 -15.46 -20.35
CA GLY A 60 -6.68 -15.58 -21.67
C GLY A 60 -5.25 -15.02 -21.74
N ASN A 61 -4.74 -14.87 -22.97
CA ASN A 61 -3.34 -14.51 -23.25
C ASN A 61 -3.14 -13.00 -23.34
N GLY A 62 -3.42 -12.28 -22.25
CA GLY A 62 -3.09 -10.85 -22.14
C GLY A 62 -1.68 -10.64 -21.60
N GLU A 63 -1.01 -9.59 -22.08
CA GLU A 63 0.36 -9.22 -21.67
C GLU A 63 0.42 -7.94 -20.83
N THR A 64 -0.69 -7.22 -20.69
CA THR A 64 -0.71 -5.97 -19.93
C THR A 64 -0.65 -6.26 -18.44
N PRO A 65 0.27 -5.66 -17.66
CA PRO A 65 0.30 -5.84 -16.21
C PRO A 65 -1.05 -5.51 -15.58
N MET A 66 -1.48 -6.32 -14.62
CA MET A 66 -2.78 -6.23 -13.99
C MET A 66 -2.65 -6.33 -12.46
N LEU A 67 -3.22 -5.35 -11.77
CA LEU A 67 -3.31 -5.29 -10.33
C LEU A 67 -4.33 -6.33 -9.83
N THR A 68 -3.94 -7.16 -8.88
CA THR A 68 -4.85 -8.12 -8.24
C THR A 68 -5.28 -7.66 -6.85
N ALA A 69 -6.37 -8.21 -6.31
CA ALA A 69 -6.78 -7.94 -4.93
C ALA A 69 -5.67 -8.28 -3.91
N LYS A 70 -4.85 -9.31 -4.21
CA LYS A 70 -3.68 -9.65 -3.40
C LYS A 70 -2.58 -8.59 -3.50
N ASP A 71 -2.40 -7.96 -4.65
CA ASP A 71 -1.41 -6.89 -4.82
C ASP A 71 -1.82 -5.64 -4.04
N VAL A 72 -3.13 -5.30 -4.06
CA VAL A 72 -3.71 -4.23 -3.24
C VAL A 72 -3.47 -4.49 -1.75
N ARG A 73 -3.83 -5.68 -1.25
CA ARG A 73 -3.63 -6.07 0.17
C ARG A 73 -2.17 -6.02 0.61
N LEU A 74 -1.24 -6.33 -0.31
CA LEU A 74 0.19 -6.33 -0.02
C LEU A 74 0.87 -4.99 -0.34
N GLY A 75 0.13 -3.99 -0.83
CA GLY A 75 0.66 -2.68 -1.23
C GLY A 75 1.81 -2.78 -2.24
N ARG A 76 1.71 -3.66 -3.23
CA ARG A 76 2.79 -3.96 -4.18
C ARG A 76 2.36 -3.77 -5.64
N ALA A 77 3.35 -3.74 -6.54
CA ALA A 77 3.14 -3.68 -7.97
C ALA A 77 2.32 -4.87 -8.51
N ALA A 78 1.71 -4.66 -9.68
CA ALA A 78 0.94 -5.66 -10.40
C ALA A 78 1.73 -6.97 -10.58
N SER A 79 1.13 -8.09 -10.17
CA SER A 79 1.79 -9.41 -10.21
C SER A 79 1.25 -10.38 -11.25
N ARG A 80 0.22 -9.95 -12.01
CA ARG A 80 -0.42 -10.73 -13.07
C ARG A 80 -0.48 -9.93 -14.36
N THR A 81 -0.88 -10.58 -15.43
CA THR A 81 -1.21 -9.95 -16.69
C THR A 81 -2.68 -10.15 -17.03
N GLY A 82 -3.23 -9.25 -17.82
CA GLY A 82 -4.62 -9.25 -18.28
C GLY A 82 -4.72 -8.75 -19.70
N ASN A 83 -5.92 -8.88 -20.28
CA ASN A 83 -6.21 -8.45 -21.64
C ASN A 83 -6.95 -7.11 -21.65
N GLY A 84 -6.25 -6.04 -22.01
CA GLY A 84 -6.81 -4.69 -22.07
C GLY A 84 -7.83 -4.48 -23.19
N ALA A 85 -7.95 -5.40 -24.14
CA ALA A 85 -8.96 -5.34 -25.21
C ALA A 85 -10.35 -5.86 -24.76
N VAL A 86 -10.45 -6.41 -23.54
CA VAL A 86 -11.74 -6.82 -22.97
C VAL A 86 -12.63 -5.60 -22.78
N ALA A 87 -13.88 -5.67 -23.24
CA ALA A 87 -14.86 -4.61 -23.04
C ALA A 87 -15.06 -4.35 -21.53
N GLY A 88 -14.91 -3.09 -21.11
CA GLY A 88 -14.97 -2.70 -19.70
C GLY A 88 -13.67 -2.89 -18.93
N ALA A 89 -12.56 -3.26 -19.58
CA ALA A 89 -11.24 -3.21 -18.95
C ALA A 89 -10.92 -1.79 -18.49
N VAL A 90 -10.43 -1.67 -17.26
CA VAL A 90 -10.10 -0.38 -16.64
C VAL A 90 -8.60 -0.25 -16.55
N VAL A 91 -8.05 0.80 -17.16
CA VAL A 91 -6.65 1.19 -17.01
C VAL A 91 -6.55 2.13 -15.80
N VAL A 92 -5.74 1.72 -14.84
CA VAL A 92 -5.39 2.48 -13.65
C VAL A 92 -4.53 3.68 -14.03
N ARG A 93 -4.76 4.78 -13.32
CA ARG A 93 -3.98 6.02 -13.38
C ARG A 93 -3.31 6.26 -12.03
N ALA A 94 -2.18 6.94 -12.06
CA ALA A 94 -1.51 7.43 -10.86
C ALA A 94 -2.48 8.30 -10.04
N GLY A 95 -2.58 8.01 -8.75
CA GLY A 95 -3.52 8.65 -7.83
C GLY A 95 -4.93 8.05 -7.83
N ASP A 96 -5.22 7.01 -8.63
CA ASP A 96 -6.43 6.23 -8.36
C ASP A 96 -6.30 5.49 -7.03
N VAL A 97 -7.43 5.29 -6.33
CA VAL A 97 -7.48 4.57 -5.07
C VAL A 97 -8.16 3.22 -5.28
N ALA A 98 -7.39 2.14 -5.23
CA ALA A 98 -7.88 0.78 -5.32
C ALA A 98 -8.35 0.28 -3.95
N VAL A 99 -9.56 -0.27 -3.89
CA VAL A 99 -10.19 -0.77 -2.67
C VAL A 99 -10.66 -2.19 -2.87
N VAL A 100 -10.21 -3.08 -1.99
CA VAL A 100 -10.70 -4.45 -1.87
C VAL A 100 -11.64 -4.50 -0.67
N MET A 101 -12.81 -5.09 -0.87
CA MET A 101 -13.82 -5.29 0.19
C MET A 101 -13.84 -6.76 0.63
N GLY A 102 -14.54 -7.06 1.72
CA GLY A 102 -14.76 -8.43 2.21
C GLY A 102 -14.01 -8.73 3.49
N SER A 103 -13.50 -9.97 3.64
CA SER A 103 -12.89 -10.46 4.88
C SER A 103 -11.53 -9.87 5.22
N GLU A 104 -10.79 -9.43 4.20
CA GLU A 104 -9.51 -8.74 4.31
C GLU A 104 -9.59 -7.49 3.43
N PRO A 105 -10.27 -6.45 3.92
CA PRO A 105 -10.39 -5.19 3.22
C PRO A 105 -9.03 -4.48 3.15
N ALA A 106 -8.78 -3.74 2.08
CA ALA A 106 -7.52 -3.02 1.90
C ALA A 106 -7.70 -1.84 0.96
N VAL A 107 -6.89 -0.80 1.20
CA VAL A 107 -6.84 0.43 0.40
C VAL A 107 -5.42 0.61 -0.12
N HIS A 108 -5.30 0.97 -1.40
CA HIS A 108 -4.01 1.24 -2.02
C HIS A 108 -4.12 2.40 -3.00
N VAL A 109 -3.32 3.45 -2.78
CA VAL A 109 -3.15 4.53 -3.77
C VAL A 109 -2.20 4.04 -4.85
N CYS A 110 -2.67 4.01 -6.09
CA CYS A 110 -1.91 3.52 -7.22
C CYS A 110 -0.81 4.53 -7.61
N PRO A 111 0.47 4.13 -7.60
CA PRO A 111 1.58 5.05 -7.87
C PRO A 111 1.79 5.32 -9.36
N ASP A 112 1.45 4.34 -10.20
CA ASP A 112 1.83 4.32 -11.62
C ASP A 112 0.60 4.20 -12.54
N ASP A 113 0.74 4.77 -13.74
CA ASP A 113 -0.23 4.62 -14.83
C ASP A 113 -0.08 3.28 -15.57
N GLY A 114 -1.12 2.88 -16.28
CA GLY A 114 -1.00 1.91 -17.39
C GLY A 114 -1.12 0.44 -17.00
N VAL A 115 -1.41 0.15 -15.72
CA VAL A 115 -1.77 -1.20 -15.27
C VAL A 115 -3.28 -1.42 -15.36
N LEU A 116 -3.71 -2.65 -15.65
CA LEU A 116 -5.12 -3.01 -15.63
C LEU A 116 -5.61 -3.23 -14.20
N LEU A 117 -6.85 -2.84 -13.94
CA LEU A 117 -7.56 -3.23 -12.73
C LEU A 117 -8.03 -4.68 -12.84
N GLY A 118 -7.70 -5.50 -11.85
CA GLY A 118 -8.26 -6.85 -11.73
C GLY A 118 -9.69 -6.85 -11.17
N ALA A 119 -10.41 -7.94 -11.41
CA ALA A 119 -11.76 -8.10 -10.91
C ALA A 119 -11.81 -8.20 -9.37
N GLY A 120 -12.93 -7.79 -8.78
CA GLY A 120 -13.13 -7.76 -7.32
C GLY A 120 -12.42 -6.60 -6.61
N ILE A 121 -11.99 -5.59 -7.37
CA ILE A 121 -11.38 -4.35 -6.87
C ILE A 121 -12.26 -3.18 -7.32
N ASN A 122 -12.61 -2.31 -6.38
CA ASN A 122 -13.23 -1.02 -6.68
C ASN A 122 -12.12 0.01 -6.89
N LEU A 123 -12.15 0.74 -8.01
CA LEU A 123 -11.20 1.80 -8.29
C LEU A 123 -11.90 3.14 -8.20
N LEU A 124 -11.48 3.95 -7.22
CA LEU A 124 -12.01 5.29 -6.99
C LEU A 124 -11.07 6.29 -7.65
N ARG A 125 -11.60 7.07 -8.60
CA ARG A 125 -10.87 8.11 -9.33
C ARG A 125 -11.44 9.48 -9.01
N GLY A 126 -10.70 10.27 -8.25
CA GLY A 126 -11.06 11.64 -7.90
C GLY A 126 -10.62 12.65 -8.96
N LYS A 127 -11.37 13.74 -9.11
CA LYS A 127 -10.83 14.96 -9.71
C LYS A 127 -9.77 15.51 -8.76
N ALA A 128 -8.49 15.46 -9.14
CA ALA A 128 -7.37 15.84 -8.27
C ALA A 128 -7.42 17.29 -7.73
N SER A 129 -8.18 18.17 -8.38
CA SER A 129 -8.44 19.54 -7.89
C SER A 129 -9.47 19.61 -6.75
N VAL A 130 -10.24 18.54 -6.53
CA VAL A 130 -11.37 18.45 -5.59
C VAL A 130 -11.08 17.46 -4.46
N VAL A 131 -10.55 16.28 -4.81
CA VAL A 131 -10.27 15.19 -3.86
C VAL A 131 -8.81 14.78 -4.00
N ASP A 132 -8.06 14.93 -2.92
CA ASP A 132 -6.70 14.39 -2.81
C ASP A 132 -6.75 12.87 -2.59
N PRO A 133 -5.93 12.08 -3.32
CA PRO A 133 -6.03 10.62 -3.28
C PRO A 133 -5.49 10.02 -1.97
N ASP A 134 -4.42 10.57 -1.39
CA ASP A 134 -3.87 10.09 -0.12
C ASP A 134 -4.85 10.41 1.03
N PHE A 135 -5.51 11.57 0.99
CA PHE A 135 -6.60 11.91 1.91
C PHE A 135 -7.78 10.93 1.80
N LEU A 136 -8.25 10.66 0.58
CA LEU A 136 -9.35 9.72 0.36
C LEU A 136 -8.97 8.32 0.87
N ALA A 137 -7.74 7.88 0.63
CA ALA A 137 -7.24 6.61 1.15
C ALA A 137 -7.22 6.56 2.68
N ALA A 138 -6.82 7.65 3.35
CA ALA A 138 -6.86 7.74 4.80
C ALA A 138 -8.29 7.58 5.36
N VAL A 139 -9.28 8.24 4.72
CA VAL A 139 -10.69 8.14 5.11
C VAL A 139 -11.22 6.71 4.91
N LEU A 140 -10.90 6.08 3.79
CA LEU A 140 -11.30 4.70 3.50
C LEU A 140 -10.68 3.71 4.48
N GLN A 141 -9.38 3.88 4.78
CA GLN A 141 -8.68 3.02 5.73
C GLN A 141 -9.30 3.15 7.12
N ALA A 142 -9.55 4.37 7.60
CA ALA A 142 -10.21 4.58 8.89
C ALA A 142 -11.59 3.91 8.95
N ALA A 143 -12.41 4.06 7.90
CA ALA A 143 -13.72 3.42 7.84
C ALA A 143 -13.64 1.88 7.88
N ILE A 144 -12.62 1.30 7.25
CA ILE A 144 -12.37 -0.14 7.26
C ILE A 144 -11.99 -0.64 8.67
N GLU A 145 -11.15 0.11 9.39
CA GLU A 145 -10.77 -0.22 10.77
C GLU A 145 -11.97 -0.15 11.73
N ASP A 146 -12.92 0.75 11.48
CA ASP A 146 -14.15 0.87 12.27
C ASP A 146 -15.14 -0.29 12.05
N GLY A 147 -15.02 -1.03 10.94
CA GLY A 147 -15.81 -2.24 10.69
C GLY A 147 -16.22 -2.44 9.22
N PRO A 148 -17.28 -3.24 8.95
CA PRO A 148 -17.75 -3.50 7.59
C PRO A 148 -18.18 -2.20 6.88
N VAL A 149 -17.58 -1.93 5.73
CA VAL A 149 -17.82 -0.71 4.94
C VAL A 149 -18.79 -0.97 3.79
N ASP A 150 -19.75 -0.06 3.61
CA ASP A 150 -20.48 0.14 2.35
C ASP A 150 -19.91 1.39 1.69
N LEU A 151 -19.23 1.22 0.55
CA LEU A 151 -18.52 2.30 -0.14
C LEU A 151 -19.42 3.49 -0.48
N TYR A 152 -20.67 3.25 -0.91
CA TYR A 152 -21.55 4.34 -1.33
C TYR A 152 -22.12 5.13 -0.14
N ARG A 153 -22.19 4.51 1.04
CA ARG A 153 -22.64 5.15 2.29
C ARG A 153 -21.52 5.78 3.11
N LEU A 154 -20.27 5.59 2.67
CA LEU A 154 -19.11 6.14 3.36
C LEU A 154 -19.19 7.67 3.42
N ARG A 155 -18.86 8.23 4.58
CA ARG A 155 -18.84 9.68 4.83
C ARG A 155 -17.42 10.21 4.71
N VAL A 156 -17.23 11.19 3.83
CA VAL A 156 -15.96 11.89 3.61
C VAL A 156 -16.02 13.26 4.30
N PRO A 157 -15.04 13.61 5.15
CA PRO A 157 -14.95 14.95 5.73
C PRO A 157 -14.84 16.04 4.67
N ARG A 158 -15.61 17.13 4.84
CA ARG A 158 -15.57 18.32 3.99
C ARG A 158 -14.42 19.23 4.43
N VAL A 159 -13.22 18.91 3.93
CA VAL A 159 -12.01 19.69 4.16
C VAL A 159 -11.56 20.39 2.87
N PRO A 160 -11.05 21.64 2.93
CA PRO A 160 -10.52 22.33 1.75
C PRO A 160 -9.38 21.54 1.07
N PRO A 161 -9.19 21.63 -0.25
CA PRO A 161 -8.17 20.85 -0.96
C PRO A 161 -6.73 21.05 -0.45
N ALA A 162 -6.40 22.23 0.07
CA ALA A 162 -5.10 22.47 0.68
C ALA A 162 -4.90 21.66 1.97
N GLU A 163 -5.94 21.52 2.77
CA GLU A 163 -5.90 20.74 4.01
C GLU A 163 -5.93 19.24 3.73
N GLN A 164 -6.73 18.82 2.74
CA GLN A 164 -6.68 17.43 2.24
C GLN A 164 -5.25 17.01 1.90
N ARG A 165 -4.50 17.84 1.16
CA ARG A 165 -3.10 17.54 0.82
C ARG A 165 -2.19 17.42 2.04
N ARG A 166 -2.43 18.18 3.10
CA ARG A 166 -1.64 18.09 4.35
C ARG A 166 -1.93 16.80 5.08
N ILE A 167 -3.21 16.46 5.22
CA ILE A 167 -3.66 15.19 5.83
C ILE A 167 -3.15 14.01 5.01
N GLY A 168 -3.31 14.04 3.69
CA GLY A 168 -2.83 13.01 2.77
C GLY A 168 -1.31 12.83 2.84
N ALA A 169 -0.54 13.90 2.89
CA ALA A 169 0.91 13.82 3.09
C ALA A 169 1.29 13.17 4.42
N ALA A 170 0.55 13.45 5.51
CA ALA A 170 0.77 12.80 6.79
C ALA A 170 0.39 11.31 6.77
N PHE A 171 -0.74 10.95 6.14
CA PHE A 171 -1.14 9.56 5.92
C PHE A 171 -0.07 8.78 5.14
N ARG A 172 0.43 9.34 4.04
CA ARG A 172 1.51 8.75 3.26
C ARG A 172 2.77 8.53 4.09
N GLN A 173 3.17 9.48 4.94
CA GLN A 173 4.30 9.30 5.86
C GLN A 173 4.07 8.16 6.87
N LEU A 174 2.85 8.00 7.39
CA LEU A 174 2.50 6.86 8.26
C LEU A 174 2.58 5.53 7.51
N TRP A 175 2.11 5.48 6.26
CA TRP A 175 2.19 4.27 5.43
C TRP A 175 3.64 3.90 5.08
N GLU A 176 4.45 4.88 4.68
CA GLU A 176 5.88 4.71 4.43
C GLU A 176 6.64 4.22 5.67
N LEU A 177 6.27 4.73 6.85
CA LEU A 177 6.79 4.27 8.14
C LEU A 177 6.47 2.79 8.36
N GLU A 178 5.22 2.37 8.16
CA GLU A 178 4.82 0.96 8.32
C GLU A 178 5.59 0.05 7.35
N VAL A 179 5.64 0.40 6.07
CA VAL A 179 6.37 -0.37 5.04
C VAL A 179 7.86 -0.50 5.39
N ALA A 180 8.48 0.57 5.87
CA ALA A 180 9.89 0.53 6.27
C ALA A 180 10.13 -0.40 7.48
N TRP A 181 9.24 -0.37 8.48
CA TRP A 181 9.33 -1.27 9.64
C TRP A 181 9.12 -2.73 9.27
N GLN A 182 8.17 -3.03 8.38
CA GLN A 182 7.96 -4.39 7.87
C GLN A 182 9.22 -4.90 7.15
N ARG A 183 9.83 -4.09 6.26
CA ARG A 183 11.09 -4.43 5.58
C ARG A 183 12.23 -4.67 6.57
N ARG A 184 12.38 -3.78 7.57
CA ARG A 184 13.41 -3.90 8.61
C ARG A 184 13.23 -5.18 9.43
N ARG A 185 11.99 -5.55 9.78
CA ARG A 185 11.69 -6.82 10.46
C ARG A 185 12.18 -8.02 9.64
N THR A 186 11.87 -8.07 8.35
CA THR A 186 12.33 -9.14 7.45
C THR A 186 13.86 -9.21 7.39
N ALA A 187 14.55 -8.07 7.29
CA ALA A 187 16.01 -8.02 7.29
C ALA A 187 16.62 -8.56 8.60
N ILE A 188 16.06 -8.17 9.75
CA ILE A 188 16.49 -8.68 11.07
C ILE A 188 16.30 -10.19 11.16
N GLU A 189 15.15 -10.72 10.75
CA GLU A 189 14.88 -12.16 10.79
C GLU A 189 15.86 -12.97 9.94
N GLN A 190 16.23 -12.46 8.76
CA GLN A 190 17.24 -13.07 7.90
C GLN A 190 18.63 -13.02 8.53
N LEU A 191 19.03 -11.85 9.04
CA LEU A 191 20.32 -11.65 9.71
C LEU A 191 20.49 -12.60 10.90
N VAL A 192 19.50 -12.66 11.80
CA VAL A 192 19.52 -13.51 13.01
C VAL A 192 19.63 -14.99 12.62
N ARG A 193 18.80 -15.44 11.66
CA ARG A 193 18.82 -16.84 11.19
C ARG A 193 20.19 -17.23 10.62
N THR A 194 20.77 -16.35 9.80
CA THR A 194 22.09 -16.56 9.21
C THR A 194 23.19 -16.57 10.27
N GLY A 195 23.15 -15.60 11.20
CA GLY A 195 24.11 -15.49 12.30
C GLY A 195 24.11 -16.71 13.21
N VAL A 196 22.94 -17.15 13.68
CA VAL A 196 22.81 -18.34 14.54
C VAL A 196 23.33 -19.59 13.85
N ARG A 197 22.95 -19.82 12.58
CA ARG A 197 23.44 -20.97 11.81
C ARG A 197 24.95 -20.92 11.61
N GLY A 198 25.49 -19.75 11.29
CA GLY A 198 26.93 -19.55 11.12
C GLY A 198 27.70 -19.85 12.41
N LEU A 199 27.23 -19.36 13.56
CA LEU A 199 27.83 -19.63 14.87
C LEU A 199 27.78 -21.12 15.23
N ALA A 200 26.61 -21.75 15.10
CA ALA A 200 26.42 -23.15 15.45
C ALA A 200 27.24 -24.12 14.57
N SER A 201 27.52 -23.73 13.33
CA SER A 201 28.33 -24.53 12.40
C SER A 201 29.84 -24.22 12.45
N GLY A 202 30.28 -23.24 13.25
CA GLY A 202 31.65 -22.74 13.26
C GLY A 202 32.04 -21.93 12.02
N GLY A 203 31.09 -21.59 11.15
CA GLY A 203 31.30 -20.71 9.99
C GLY A 203 31.38 -19.23 10.35
N LEU A 204 30.87 -18.84 11.53
CA LEU A 204 31.04 -17.51 12.12
C LEU A 204 31.66 -17.65 13.51
N ARG A 205 32.39 -16.61 13.92
CA ARG A 205 32.90 -16.43 15.28
C ARG A 205 32.71 -14.98 15.71
N PRO A 206 32.59 -14.67 17.01
CA PRO A 206 32.63 -13.30 17.49
C PRO A 206 33.90 -12.58 17.02
N ALA A 207 33.76 -11.34 16.54
CA ALA A 207 34.89 -10.55 16.05
C ALA A 207 35.79 -10.04 17.20
N THR A 208 35.18 -9.77 18.36
CA THR A 208 35.86 -9.44 19.61
C THR A 208 35.74 -10.62 20.55
N VAL A 209 36.82 -11.37 20.68
CA VAL A 209 37.09 -12.17 21.87
C VAL A 209 38.23 -11.42 22.53
N ASP A 210 37.91 -10.63 23.55
CA ASP A 210 38.89 -10.42 24.62
C ASP A 210 38.52 -11.41 25.71
N GLU A 211 39.54 -12.10 26.23
CA GLU A 211 39.48 -13.18 27.22
C GLU A 211 38.65 -12.85 28.46
#